data_AF-A0AB74FDX9-F1
#
_entry.id   AF-A0AB74FDX9-F1
#
_cell.length_a   1.000
_cell.length_b   1.000
_cell.length_c   1.000
_cell.angle_alpha   90.00
_cell.angle_beta   90.00
_cell.angle_gamma   90.00
#
_symmetry.space_group_name_H-M   'P 1'
#
loop_
_entity.id
_entity.type
_entity.pdbx_description
1 polymer ?
#
loop_
_entity_poly.entity_id
_entity_poly.type
_entity_poly.pdbx_seq_one_letter_code
_entity_poly.pdbx_strand_id
1 'polypeptide(L)'
;MSDVTPNDMPGAVTEPGEPEGTVDAIKAPKSEAKTDGLTAEERQELDRLRATRVEERRWEKRAKENYDDATKWRELIEKSGGDKKEFDPRAEIDKIRAELTTERTERLRSEVARTTGVDPEDIKGGTEEEMRESAERWKVRFNARLEEAIKSKSAPAAAPAAEVTSDKKVTGPKQLTRDDLKNMSPKAIREARESGQLDELMGK
;
A
#
# COMPACT_ATOMS: atom_id res chain seq x y z
N MET A 1 -21.05 -35.10 -11.23
CA MET A 1 -21.49 -34.04 -12.15
C MET A 1 -22.90 -33.69 -11.73
N SER A 2 -23.04 -32.62 -10.94
CA SER A 2 -24.33 -32.17 -10.42
C SER A 2 -24.95 -31.24 -11.46
N ASP A 3 -26.09 -31.66 -12.01
CA ASP A 3 -26.91 -30.91 -12.95
C ASP A 3 -27.39 -29.60 -12.31
N VAL A 4 -26.92 -28.48 -12.85
CA VAL A 4 -27.48 -27.14 -12.58
C VAL A 4 -28.66 -26.98 -13.52
N THR A 5 -29.88 -27.02 -12.98
CA THR A 5 -31.09 -26.68 -13.74
C THR A 5 -31.09 -25.19 -14.11
N PRO A 6 -31.68 -24.77 -15.25
CA PRO A 6 -31.57 -23.39 -15.78
C PRO A 6 -32.20 -22.27 -14.93
N ASN A 7 -32.63 -22.54 -13.70
CA ASN A 7 -33.37 -21.62 -12.86
C ASN A 7 -32.51 -20.86 -11.83
N ASP A 8 -31.18 -21.04 -11.86
CA ASP A 8 -30.24 -20.47 -10.87
C ASP A 8 -29.29 -19.40 -11.47
N MET A 9 -29.65 -18.80 -12.61
CA MET A 9 -28.95 -17.61 -13.12
C MET A 9 -29.69 -16.33 -12.70
N PRO A 10 -29.03 -15.37 -12.03
CA PRO A 10 -29.64 -14.08 -11.70
C PRO A 10 -29.75 -13.26 -12.98
N GLY A 11 -30.92 -13.29 -13.62
CA GLY A 11 -31.18 -12.55 -14.87
C GLY A 11 -32.11 -13.24 -15.87
N ALA A 12 -32.83 -14.29 -15.50
CA ALA A 12 -33.82 -14.91 -16.37
C ALA A 12 -35.10 -14.05 -16.47
N VAL A 13 -35.31 -13.55 -17.67
CA VAL A 13 -36.46 -12.82 -18.21
C VAL A 13 -37.79 -13.40 -17.70
N THR A 14 -38.54 -12.62 -16.91
CA THR A 14 -39.98 -12.85 -16.77
C THR A 14 -40.66 -12.34 -18.02
N GLU A 15 -41.17 -13.26 -18.84
CA GLU A 15 -42.22 -12.99 -19.82
C GLU A 15 -43.39 -12.24 -19.14
N PRO A 16 -44.07 -11.32 -19.85
CA PRO A 16 -45.14 -10.51 -19.27
C PRO A 16 -46.37 -11.38 -19.04
N GLY A 17 -46.46 -11.95 -17.83
CA GLY A 17 -47.69 -12.52 -17.32
C GLY A 17 -48.78 -11.46 -17.26
N GLU A 18 -49.96 -11.82 -17.76
CA GLU A 18 -51.20 -11.05 -17.68
C GLU A 18 -51.43 -10.51 -16.26
N PRO A 19 -51.79 -9.22 -16.09
CA PRO A 19 -52.12 -8.70 -14.77
C PRO A 19 -53.55 -9.13 -14.39
N GLU A 20 -53.69 -10.29 -13.77
CA GLU A 20 -54.83 -10.56 -12.90
C GLU A 20 -54.71 -9.72 -11.62
N GLY A 21 -55.65 -8.78 -11.45
CA GLY A 21 -56.24 -8.51 -10.15
C GLY A 21 -55.46 -7.60 -9.19
N THR A 22 -55.62 -6.29 -9.35
CA THR A 22 -56.09 -5.40 -8.28
C THR A 22 -56.57 -4.10 -8.91
N VAL A 23 -57.81 -4.13 -9.38
CA VAL A 23 -58.58 -2.91 -9.65
C VAL A 23 -58.86 -2.24 -8.32
N ASP A 24 -57.90 -1.48 -7.81
CA ASP A 24 -58.21 -0.41 -6.86
C ASP A 24 -58.95 0.66 -7.65
N ALA A 25 -60.25 0.43 -7.81
CA ALA A 25 -61.22 1.44 -8.16
C ALA A 25 -61.22 2.46 -7.01
N ILE A 26 -60.24 3.37 -7.02
CA ILE A 26 -60.26 4.56 -6.21
C ILE A 26 -61.50 5.33 -6.65
N LYS A 27 -62.56 5.13 -5.87
CA LYS A 27 -63.84 5.81 -5.90
C LYS A 27 -63.58 7.28 -6.21
N ALA A 28 -63.91 7.68 -7.45
CA ALA A 28 -63.95 9.08 -7.82
C ALA A 28 -64.72 9.82 -6.71
N PRO A 29 -64.23 10.98 -6.23
CA PRO A 29 -65.00 11.76 -5.27
C PRO A 29 -66.33 12.06 -5.96
N LYS A 30 -67.42 11.46 -5.46
CA LYS A 30 -68.76 11.90 -5.77
C LYS A 30 -68.90 13.29 -5.15
N SER A 31 -68.39 14.30 -5.84
CA SER A 31 -68.85 15.65 -5.61
C SER A 31 -70.27 15.69 -6.16
N GLU A 32 -71.24 15.61 -5.25
CA GLU A 32 -72.62 16.00 -5.51
C GLU A 32 -72.66 17.52 -5.77
N ALA A 33 -72.06 17.95 -6.88
CA ALA A 33 -72.44 19.20 -7.48
C ALA A 33 -73.87 18.96 -7.98
N LYS A 34 -74.85 19.65 -7.38
CA LYS A 34 -76.25 19.58 -7.78
C LYS A 34 -76.35 19.81 -9.28
N THR A 35 -76.57 18.75 -10.05
CA THR A 35 -76.83 18.80 -11.50
C THR A 35 -78.31 19.04 -11.80
N ASP A 36 -79.04 19.57 -10.82
CA ASP A 36 -80.47 19.87 -10.93
C ASP A 36 -80.65 21.02 -11.92
N GLY A 37 -81.00 20.67 -13.16
CA GLY A 37 -81.15 21.60 -14.28
C GLY A 37 -80.38 21.23 -15.56
N LEU A 38 -79.41 20.30 -15.51
CA LEU A 38 -78.66 19.88 -16.71
C LEU A 38 -79.39 18.77 -17.48
N THR A 39 -79.43 18.89 -18.80
CA THR A 39 -79.93 17.87 -19.73
C THR A 39 -79.06 16.60 -19.67
N ALA A 40 -79.60 15.48 -20.15
CA ALA A 40 -78.88 14.19 -20.11
C ALA A 40 -77.55 14.24 -20.86
N GLU A 41 -77.47 14.99 -21.96
CA GLU A 41 -76.28 15.16 -22.77
C GLU A 41 -75.20 15.99 -22.04
N GLU A 42 -75.59 17.10 -21.41
CA GLU A 42 -74.66 17.94 -20.64
C GLU A 42 -74.12 17.20 -19.40
N ARG A 43 -74.92 16.33 -18.78
CA ARG A 43 -74.45 15.47 -17.67
C ARG A 43 -73.39 14.47 -18.16
N GLN A 44 -73.60 13.85 -19.33
CA GLN A 44 -72.62 12.94 -19.92
C GLN A 44 -71.33 13.66 -20.31
N GLU A 45 -71.42 14.87 -20.85
CA GLU A 45 -70.25 15.68 -21.19
C GLU A 45 -69.46 16.08 -19.94
N LEU A 46 -70.15 16.47 -18.87
CA LEU A 46 -69.53 16.83 -17.60
C LEU A 46 -68.81 15.63 -16.94
N ASP A 47 -69.38 14.44 -17.05
CA ASP A 47 -68.72 13.21 -16.58
C ASP A 47 -67.51 12.82 -17.45
N ARG A 48 -67.56 13.05 -18.77
CA ARG A 48 -66.39 12.91 -19.67
C ARG A 48 -65.28 13.91 -19.32
N LEU A 49 -65.63 15.16 -19.02
CA LEU A 49 -64.66 16.19 -18.59
C LEU A 49 -64.03 15.86 -17.23
N ARG A 50 -64.80 15.26 -16.31
CA ARG A 50 -64.25 14.76 -15.04
C ARG A 50 -63.31 13.58 -15.28
N ALA A 51 -63.70 12.62 -16.13
CA ALA A 51 -62.87 11.46 -16.44
C ALA A 51 -61.55 11.85 -17.10
N THR A 52 -61.59 12.76 -18.07
CA THR A 52 -60.38 13.29 -18.74
C THR A 52 -59.45 14.00 -17.75
N ARG A 53 -59.96 14.86 -16.87
CA ARG A 53 -59.13 15.50 -15.83
C ARG A 53 -58.50 14.50 -14.85
N VAL A 54 -59.21 13.42 -14.51
CA VAL A 54 -58.64 12.36 -13.66
C VAL A 54 -57.52 11.64 -14.38
N GLU A 55 -57.71 11.33 -15.66
CA GLU A 55 -56.70 10.69 -16.50
C GLU A 55 -55.48 11.61 -16.69
N GLU A 56 -55.67 12.90 -16.97
CA GLU A 56 -54.59 13.90 -17.05
C GLU A 56 -53.72 13.93 -15.79
N ARG A 57 -54.34 13.98 -14.61
CA ARG A 57 -53.62 13.92 -13.33
C ARG A 57 -52.87 12.61 -13.14
N ARG A 58 -53.40 11.51 -13.68
CA ARG A 58 -52.74 10.20 -13.64
C ARG A 58 -51.51 10.17 -14.56
N TRP A 59 -51.60 10.74 -15.75
CA TRP A 59 -50.47 10.88 -16.66
C TRP A 59 -49.39 11.80 -16.11
N GLU A 60 -49.78 12.92 -15.49
CA GLU A 60 -48.84 13.83 -14.82
C GLU A 60 -48.06 13.12 -13.70
N LYS A 61 -48.74 12.35 -12.86
CA LYS A 61 -48.09 11.54 -11.81
C LYS A 61 -47.11 10.52 -12.38
N ARG A 62 -47.54 9.74 -13.39
CA ARG A 62 -46.66 8.76 -14.04
C ARG A 62 -45.46 9.41 -14.72
N ALA A 63 -45.65 10.58 -15.35
CA ALA A 63 -44.57 11.32 -15.99
C ALA A 63 -43.54 11.77 -14.94
N LYS A 64 -44.00 12.25 -13.79
CA LYS A 64 -43.13 12.63 -12.67
C LYS A 64 -42.38 11.42 -12.09
N GLU A 65 -43.07 10.32 -11.84
CA GLU A 65 -42.46 9.09 -11.33
C GLU A 65 -41.40 8.55 -12.30
N ASN A 66 -41.71 8.52 -13.61
CA ASN A 66 -40.76 8.10 -14.64
C ASN A 66 -39.55 9.05 -14.74
N TYR A 67 -39.76 10.36 -14.61
CA TYR A 67 -38.66 11.33 -14.57
C TYR A 67 -37.77 11.14 -13.34
N ASP A 68 -38.35 10.95 -12.16
CA ASP A 68 -37.62 10.75 -10.90
C ASP A 68 -36.82 9.44 -10.97
N ASP A 69 -37.40 8.37 -11.51
CA ASP A 69 -36.70 7.10 -11.69
C ASP A 69 -35.59 7.19 -12.74
N ALA A 70 -35.84 7.85 -13.88
CA ALA A 70 -34.79 8.11 -14.88
C ALA A 70 -33.63 8.94 -14.29
N THR A 71 -33.93 9.88 -13.38
CA THR A 71 -32.91 10.69 -12.69
C THR A 71 -32.08 9.81 -11.74
N LYS A 72 -32.73 8.98 -10.92
CA LYS A 72 -32.03 8.01 -10.05
C LYS A 72 -31.14 7.04 -10.85
N TRP A 73 -31.62 6.57 -12.00
CA TRP A 73 -30.84 5.70 -12.88
C TRP A 73 -29.60 6.39 -13.42
N ARG A 74 -29.72 7.65 -13.86
CA ARG A 74 -28.55 8.44 -14.31
C ARG A 74 -27.55 8.67 -13.18
N GLU A 75 -28.01 9.04 -11.99
CA GLU A 75 -27.13 9.21 -10.84
C GLU A 75 -26.41 7.92 -10.45
N LEU A 76 -27.09 6.77 -10.54
CA LEU A 76 -26.48 5.47 -10.22
C LEU A 76 -25.41 5.11 -11.25
N ILE A 77 -25.64 5.37 -12.53
CA ILE A 77 -24.66 5.18 -13.61
C ILE A 77 -23.44 6.09 -13.41
N GLU A 78 -23.65 7.36 -13.04
CA GLU A 78 -22.57 8.31 -12.74
C GLU A 78 -21.73 7.85 -11.54
N LYS A 79 -22.38 7.47 -10.42
CA LYS A 79 -21.72 7.00 -9.20
C LYS A 79 -20.99 5.66 -9.39
N SER A 80 -21.57 4.74 -10.16
CA SER A 80 -20.96 3.43 -10.46
C SER A 80 -19.85 3.52 -11.50
N GLY A 81 -19.66 4.69 -12.14
CA GLY A 81 -18.70 4.86 -13.22
C GLY A 81 -19.13 4.20 -14.53
N GLY A 82 -20.39 3.79 -14.67
CA GLY A 82 -20.94 3.15 -15.88
C GLY A 82 -20.93 4.07 -17.12
N ASP A 83 -20.95 5.39 -16.91
CA ASP A 83 -20.80 6.39 -18.00
C ASP A 83 -19.35 6.73 -18.32
N LYS A 84 -18.37 6.13 -17.61
CA LYS A 84 -16.98 6.22 -18.02
C LYS A 84 -16.82 5.35 -19.25
N LYS A 85 -16.81 5.98 -20.43
CA LYS A 85 -16.22 5.42 -21.66
C LYS A 85 -14.77 4.90 -21.47
N GLU A 86 -14.19 5.13 -20.29
CA GLU A 86 -12.83 4.80 -19.87
C GLU A 86 -12.75 3.71 -18.79
N PHE A 87 -13.88 3.19 -18.28
CA PHE A 87 -13.83 2.04 -17.35
C PHE A 87 -13.65 0.75 -18.13
N ASP A 88 -12.40 0.30 -18.27
CA ASP A 88 -12.07 -1.02 -18.80
C ASP A 88 -12.00 -2.05 -17.65
N PRO A 89 -13.02 -2.92 -17.50
CA PRO A 89 -13.04 -3.91 -16.43
C PRO A 89 -11.86 -4.89 -16.53
N ARG A 90 -11.30 -5.12 -17.72
CA ARG A 90 -10.12 -6.00 -17.86
C ARG A 90 -8.88 -5.34 -17.29
N ALA A 91 -8.66 -4.07 -17.63
CA ALA A 91 -7.55 -3.30 -17.08
C ALA A 91 -7.62 -3.20 -15.56
N GLU A 92 -8.83 -3.03 -14.99
CA GLU A 92 -9.00 -2.98 -13.54
C GLU A 92 -8.74 -4.34 -12.87
N ILE A 93 -9.21 -5.43 -13.48
CA ILE A 93 -8.89 -6.79 -13.02
C ILE A 93 -7.38 -7.05 -13.07
N ASP A 94 -6.69 -6.60 -14.12
CA ASP A 94 -5.25 -6.78 -14.26
C ASP A 94 -4.46 -5.94 -13.25
N LYS A 95 -4.90 -4.72 -12.91
CA LYS A 95 -4.34 -3.94 -11.80
C LYS A 95 -4.50 -4.65 -10.46
N ILE A 96 -5.72 -5.11 -10.14
CA ILE A 96 -5.99 -5.84 -8.90
C ILE A 96 -5.13 -7.11 -8.82
N ARG A 97 -4.96 -7.82 -9.93
CA ARG A 97 -4.06 -8.99 -9.99
C ARG A 97 -2.62 -8.58 -9.76
N ALA A 98 -2.15 -7.50 -10.37
CA ALA A 98 -0.79 -6.99 -10.18
C ALA A 98 -0.55 -6.62 -8.72
N GLU A 99 -1.43 -5.84 -8.10
CA GLU A 99 -1.38 -5.45 -6.69
C GLU A 99 -1.39 -6.68 -5.76
N LEU A 100 -2.27 -7.64 -6.01
CA LEU A 100 -2.32 -8.88 -5.24
C LEU A 100 -1.04 -9.71 -5.38
N THR A 101 -0.44 -9.74 -6.58
CA THR A 101 0.84 -10.42 -6.79
C THR A 101 1.98 -9.70 -6.09
N THR A 102 2.03 -8.37 -6.12
CA THR A 102 3.07 -7.60 -5.42
C THR A 102 2.97 -7.81 -3.91
N GLU A 103 1.78 -7.70 -3.33
CA GLU A 103 1.55 -7.95 -1.90
C GLU A 103 1.95 -9.37 -1.48
N ARG A 104 1.60 -10.37 -2.28
CA ARG A 104 2.01 -11.77 -2.03
C ARG A 104 3.53 -11.92 -2.07
N THR A 105 4.19 -11.32 -3.04
CA THR A 105 5.66 -11.38 -3.14
C THR A 105 6.34 -10.64 -1.99
N GLU A 106 5.82 -9.50 -1.56
CA GLU A 106 6.36 -8.73 -0.41
C GLU A 106 6.18 -9.48 0.90
N ARG A 107 5.04 -10.15 1.08
CA ARG A 107 4.81 -11.03 2.22
C ARG A 107 5.80 -12.19 2.24
N LEU A 108 5.96 -12.88 1.11
CA LEU A 108 6.94 -13.97 0.99
C LEU A 108 8.37 -13.46 1.26
N ARG A 109 8.73 -12.29 0.72
CA ARG A 109 10.03 -11.65 0.95
C ARG A 109 10.26 -11.36 2.43
N SER A 110 9.23 -10.88 3.12
CA SER A 110 9.26 -10.62 4.57
C SER A 110 9.40 -11.90 5.39
N GLU A 111 8.76 -12.99 4.98
CA GLU A 111 8.87 -14.30 5.63
C GLU A 111 10.27 -14.91 5.43
N VAL A 112 10.83 -14.80 4.22
CA VAL A 112 12.21 -15.22 3.92
C VAL A 112 13.23 -14.35 4.68
N ALA A 113 13.01 -13.04 4.77
CA ALA A 113 13.85 -12.14 5.56
C ALA A 113 13.90 -12.56 7.04
N ARG A 114 12.75 -12.86 7.65
CA ARG A 114 12.66 -13.32 9.04
C ARG A 114 13.41 -14.64 9.29
N THR A 115 13.36 -15.56 8.33
CA THR A 115 14.01 -16.87 8.47
C THR A 115 15.52 -16.82 8.20
N THR A 116 15.94 -15.99 7.24
CA THR A 116 17.34 -15.91 6.82
C THR A 116 18.14 -14.85 7.58
N GLY A 117 17.47 -13.86 8.19
CA GLY A 117 18.11 -12.74 8.89
C GLY A 117 18.67 -11.66 7.96
N VAL A 118 18.29 -11.68 6.68
CA VAL A 118 18.69 -10.68 5.66
C VAL A 118 17.57 -9.65 5.52
N ASP A 119 17.92 -8.38 5.30
CA ASP A 119 16.94 -7.31 5.09
C ASP A 119 16.04 -7.64 3.88
N PRO A 120 14.70 -7.48 3.98
CA PRO A 120 13.81 -7.71 2.84
C PRO A 120 14.21 -6.92 1.59
N GLU A 121 14.79 -5.72 1.70
CA GLU A 121 15.21 -4.91 0.55
C GLU A 121 16.37 -5.54 -0.25
N ASP A 122 17.16 -6.39 0.41
CA ASP A 122 18.31 -7.10 -0.20
C ASP A 122 17.91 -8.45 -0.86
N ILE A 123 16.65 -8.89 -0.66
CA ILE A 123 16.15 -10.18 -1.15
C ILE A 123 15.42 -10.00 -2.49
N LYS A 124 15.92 -10.65 -3.54
CA LYS A 124 15.35 -10.60 -4.89
C LYS A 124 14.78 -11.96 -5.30
N GLY A 125 13.70 -11.94 -6.07
CA GLY A 125 13.04 -13.15 -6.58
C GLY A 125 11.52 -13.00 -6.65
N GLY A 126 10.89 -13.80 -7.51
CA GLY A 126 9.44 -13.92 -7.59
C GLY A 126 8.88 -15.13 -6.84
N THR A 127 9.75 -16.11 -6.52
CA THR A 127 9.40 -17.32 -5.78
C THR A 127 10.18 -17.41 -4.47
N GLU A 128 9.69 -18.23 -3.55
CA GLU A 128 10.32 -18.44 -2.25
C GLU A 128 11.73 -19.05 -2.38
N GLU A 129 11.93 -19.97 -3.33
CA GLU A 129 13.23 -20.59 -3.61
C GLU A 129 14.25 -19.57 -4.12
N GLU A 130 13.87 -18.73 -5.09
CA GLU A 130 14.72 -17.66 -5.60
C GLU A 130 15.09 -16.66 -4.51
N MET A 131 14.13 -16.30 -3.65
CA MET A 131 14.35 -15.39 -2.52
C MET A 131 15.34 -15.99 -1.50
N ARG A 132 15.22 -17.28 -1.17
CA ARG A 132 16.18 -17.97 -0.29
C ARG A 132 17.57 -18.01 -0.89
N GLU A 133 17.69 -18.37 -2.18
CA GLU A 133 18.99 -18.36 -2.87
C GLU A 133 19.60 -16.96 -2.90
N SER A 134 18.80 -15.92 -3.13
CA SER A 134 19.26 -14.53 -3.10
C SER A 134 19.81 -14.16 -1.72
N ALA A 135 19.10 -14.53 -0.65
CA ALA A 135 19.53 -14.28 0.73
C ALA A 135 20.87 -14.99 1.04
N GLU A 136 21.03 -16.25 0.63
CA GLU A 136 22.29 -16.97 0.84
C GLU A 136 23.44 -16.38 0.02
N ARG A 137 23.21 -16.00 -1.24
CA ARG A 137 24.21 -15.28 -2.06
C ARG A 137 24.61 -13.95 -1.42
N TRP A 138 23.66 -13.24 -0.84
CA TRP A 138 23.94 -12.00 -0.11
C TRP A 138 24.83 -12.26 1.10
N LYS A 139 24.52 -13.28 1.93
CA LYS A 139 25.34 -13.66 3.09
C LYS A 139 26.77 -14.01 2.71
N VAL A 140 26.96 -14.80 1.65
CA VAL A 140 28.31 -15.16 1.16
C VAL A 140 29.11 -13.92 0.79
N ARG A 141 28.51 -12.99 0.05
CA ARG A 141 29.16 -11.73 -0.34
C ARG A 141 29.43 -10.82 0.85
N PHE A 142 28.49 -10.74 1.78
CA PHE A 142 28.62 -9.95 2.99
C PHE A 142 29.76 -10.46 3.87
N ASN A 143 29.82 -11.77 4.10
CA ASN A 143 30.90 -12.40 4.86
C ASN A 143 32.26 -12.21 4.19
N ALA A 144 32.36 -12.39 2.87
CA ALA A 144 33.61 -12.14 2.14
C ALA A 144 34.08 -10.67 2.30
N ARG A 145 33.16 -9.72 2.23
CA ARG A 145 33.45 -8.29 2.44
C ARG A 145 33.86 -7.99 3.89
N LEU A 146 33.22 -8.63 4.87
CA LEU A 146 33.62 -8.52 6.27
C LEU A 146 35.03 -9.07 6.49
N GLU A 147 35.35 -10.24 5.94
CA GLU A 147 36.69 -10.83 6.00
C GLU A 147 37.74 -9.94 5.35
N GLU A 148 37.45 -9.37 4.18
CA GLU A 148 38.34 -8.41 3.52
C GLU A 148 38.52 -7.12 4.35
N ALA A 149 37.43 -6.61 4.96
CA ALA A 149 37.49 -5.44 5.83
C ALA A 149 38.29 -5.71 7.12
N ILE A 150 38.17 -6.90 7.70
CA ILE A 150 38.96 -7.34 8.86
C ILE A 150 40.42 -7.49 8.44
N LYS A 151 40.71 -8.12 7.29
CA LYS A 151 42.06 -8.34 6.79
C LYS A 151 42.77 -7.04 6.37
N SER A 152 42.03 -6.07 5.86
CA SER A 152 42.57 -4.74 5.50
C SER A 152 42.75 -3.81 6.72
N LYS A 153 41.94 -3.98 7.77
CA LYS A 153 42.14 -3.31 9.07
C LYS A 153 43.17 -4.00 9.97
N SER A 154 43.45 -5.28 9.73
CA SER A 154 44.64 -5.97 10.23
C SER A 154 45.87 -5.32 9.61
N ALA A 155 46.42 -4.33 10.31
CA ALA A 155 47.72 -3.69 10.05
C ALA A 155 48.82 -4.71 9.69
N PRO A 156 49.85 -4.33 8.90
CA PRO A 156 50.86 -5.24 8.42
C PRO A 156 51.46 -6.01 9.59
N ALA A 157 51.62 -7.33 9.41
CA ALA A 157 52.24 -8.22 10.37
C ALA A 157 53.49 -7.54 10.96
N ALA A 158 53.35 -7.05 12.20
CA ALA A 158 54.51 -6.74 13.01
C ALA A 158 55.32 -8.04 13.07
N ALA A 159 56.62 -7.92 12.79
CA ALA A 159 57.61 -8.98 12.95
C ALA A 159 57.35 -9.80 14.23
N PRO A 160 57.61 -11.13 14.22
CA PRO A 160 57.12 -12.06 15.22
C PRO A 160 57.31 -11.50 16.63
N ALA A 161 56.20 -11.39 17.35
CA ALA A 161 56.16 -10.98 18.74
C ALA A 161 57.10 -11.89 19.53
N ALA A 162 58.27 -11.36 19.89
CA ALA A 162 59.05 -11.89 20.98
C ALA A 162 58.15 -11.85 22.22
N GLU A 163 57.80 -13.04 22.67
CA GLU A 163 57.32 -13.41 23.99
C GLU A 163 57.45 -12.26 25.01
N VAL A 164 56.34 -11.56 25.23
CA VAL A 164 56.25 -10.56 26.30
C VAL A 164 56.10 -11.33 27.60
N THR A 165 57.24 -11.80 28.11
CA THR A 165 57.36 -12.12 29.54
C THR A 165 57.23 -10.81 30.29
N SER A 166 56.26 -10.76 31.18
CA SER A 166 55.90 -9.64 32.03
C SER A 166 57.02 -9.35 33.03
N ASP A 167 58.11 -8.71 32.60
CA ASP A 167 59.17 -8.16 33.48
C ASP A 167 60.03 -7.07 32.80
N LYS A 168 59.62 -6.53 31.64
CA LYS A 168 60.31 -5.39 31.02
C LYS A 168 59.55 -4.11 31.28
N LYS A 169 60.13 -3.24 32.12
CA LYS A 169 59.75 -1.82 32.25
C LYS A 169 59.46 -1.25 30.87
N VAL A 170 58.32 -0.55 30.74
CA VAL A 170 58.02 0.30 29.59
C VAL A 170 59.20 1.25 29.41
N THR A 171 60.11 0.92 28.48
CA THR A 171 61.26 1.76 28.19
C THR A 171 60.73 3.04 27.55
N GLY A 172 60.73 4.10 28.35
CA GLY A 172 60.57 5.46 27.85
C GLY A 172 61.65 5.79 26.82
N PRO A 173 61.53 6.96 26.17
CA PRO A 173 62.51 7.43 25.21
C PRO A 173 63.92 7.42 25.82
N LYS A 174 64.93 7.08 25.01
CA LYS A 174 66.33 6.94 25.45
C LYS A 174 66.76 8.18 26.22
N GLN A 175 67.14 7.99 27.48
CA GLN A 175 67.49 9.08 28.37
C GLN A 175 68.88 9.62 28.00
N LEU A 176 69.01 10.94 27.92
CA LEU A 176 70.26 11.63 27.64
C LEU A 176 71.05 11.83 28.93
N THR A 177 72.36 11.64 28.85
CA THR A 177 73.24 11.85 30.00
C THR A 177 73.71 13.30 30.10
N ARG A 178 74.29 13.67 31.24
CA ARG A 178 74.83 15.02 31.45
C ARG A 178 75.94 15.38 30.46
N ASP A 179 76.65 14.41 29.91
CA ASP A 179 77.71 14.63 28.93
C ASP A 179 77.15 14.85 27.52
N ASP A 180 76.03 14.21 27.18
CA ASP A 180 75.31 14.45 25.92
C ASP A 180 74.77 15.88 25.86
N LEU A 181 74.25 16.38 26.98
CA LEU A 181 73.71 17.74 27.08
C LEU A 181 74.75 18.84 26.88
N LYS A 182 76.03 18.60 27.24
CA LYS A 182 77.10 19.61 27.11
C LYS A 182 77.42 19.95 25.66
N ASN A 183 77.21 18.99 24.76
CA ASN A 183 77.50 19.13 23.33
C ASN A 183 76.25 19.51 22.52
N MET A 184 75.08 19.64 23.16
CA MET A 184 73.82 19.97 22.50
C MET A 184 73.55 21.47 22.49
N SER A 185 72.91 21.94 21.41
CA SER A 185 72.44 23.32 21.33
C SER A 185 71.26 23.56 22.30
N PRO A 186 71.05 24.80 22.78
CA PRO A 186 69.95 25.11 23.70
C PRO A 186 68.55 24.77 23.18
N LYS A 187 68.35 24.76 21.85
CA LYS A 187 67.09 24.34 21.23
C LYS A 187 66.88 22.83 21.36
N ALA A 188 67.91 22.05 21.07
CA ALA A 188 67.87 20.58 21.17
C ALA A 188 67.65 20.10 22.62
N ILE A 189 68.13 20.85 23.63
CA ILE A 189 67.87 20.55 25.05
C ILE A 189 66.37 20.71 25.39
N ARG A 190 65.69 21.72 24.81
CA ARG A 190 64.24 21.91 25.03
C ARG A 190 63.43 20.80 24.38
N GLU A 191 63.77 20.42 23.15
CA GLU A 191 63.13 19.31 22.44
C GLU A 191 63.33 17.98 23.19
N ALA A 192 64.54 17.71 23.68
CA ALA A 192 64.83 16.55 24.52
C ALA A 192 63.95 16.51 25.79
N ARG A 193 63.73 17.67 26.43
CA ARG A 193 62.84 17.80 27.59
C ARG A 193 61.38 17.53 27.25
N GLU A 194 60.89 18.08 26.14
CA GLU A 194 59.51 17.86 25.68
C GLU A 194 59.27 16.42 25.26
N SER A 195 60.29 15.77 24.69
CA SER A 195 60.26 14.36 24.32
C SER A 195 60.46 13.38 25.48
N GLY A 196 60.59 13.84 26.73
CA GLY A 196 60.79 12.99 27.91
C GLY A 196 62.17 12.31 27.97
N GLN A 197 63.15 12.73 27.17
CA GLN A 197 64.51 12.17 27.15
C GLN A 197 65.39 12.67 28.32
N LEU A 198 64.87 13.58 29.15
CA LEU A 198 65.54 14.13 30.32
C LEU A 198 64.85 13.77 31.63
N ASP A 199 63.86 12.87 31.61
CA ASP A 199 63.04 12.55 32.77
C ASP A 199 63.86 11.94 33.92
N GLU A 200 64.87 11.10 33.63
CA GLU A 200 65.79 10.56 34.64
C GLU A 200 66.65 11.66 35.30
N LEU A 201 67.12 12.65 34.53
CA LEU A 201 67.87 13.79 35.05
C LEU A 201 66.98 14.78 35.82
N MET A 202 65.68 14.79 35.52
CA MET A 202 64.68 15.63 36.18
C MET A 202 63.96 14.92 37.34
N GLY A 203 64.26 13.65 37.59
CA GLY A 203 63.67 12.84 38.66
C GLY A 203 62.18 12.54 38.48
N LYS A 204 61.73 12.37 37.23
CA LYS A 204 60.35 12.06 36.86
C LYS A 204 60.12 10.58 36.58
#